data_AF-A0A5B0DVB7-F1
#
_entry.id   AF-A0A5B0DVB7-F1
#
_cell.length_a   1.000
_cell.length_b   1.000
_cell.length_c   1.000
_cell.angle_alpha   90.00
_cell.angle_beta   90.00
_cell.angle_gamma   90.00
#
_symmetry.space_group_name_H-M   'P 1'
#
loop_
_entity.id
_entity.type
_entity.pdbx_description
1 polymer ?
#
loop_
_entity_poly.entity_id
_entity_poly.type
_entity_poly.pdbx_seq_one_letter_code
_entity_poly.pdbx_strand_id
1 'polypeptide(L)'
;MNELLASYLPIVIFVGVALLIGVALLAAPFLVAFKAPTDEKLSAYECGFNAFDDSRMRFDVRFYLVSILFIIFDLEVAFLFPWAATFGDLGWAGFWSMMVFLGVLTVGFIYEWKKGALEWD
;
A
#
# COMPACT_ATOMS: atom_id res chain seq x y z
N MET A 1 -15.17 10.52 -25.60
CA MET A 1 -15.06 11.04 -24.20
C MET A 1 -16.26 10.64 -23.36
N ASN A 2 -17.50 10.96 -23.78
CA ASN A 2 -18.70 10.61 -23.01
C ASN A 2 -18.90 9.10 -22.81
N GLU A 3 -18.61 8.27 -23.82
CA GLU A 3 -18.72 6.80 -23.68
C GLU A 3 -17.68 6.22 -22.71
N LEU A 4 -16.46 6.77 -22.72
CA LEU A 4 -15.42 6.39 -21.78
C LEU A 4 -15.78 6.81 -20.34
N LEU A 5 -16.33 8.01 -20.15
CA LEU A 5 -16.84 8.44 -18.84
C LEU A 5 -18.01 7.56 -18.37
N ALA A 6 -18.89 7.16 -19.29
CA ALA A 6 -20.00 6.25 -18.98
C ALA A 6 -19.51 4.86 -18.53
N SER A 7 -18.38 4.36 -19.04
CA SER A 7 -17.81 3.08 -18.58
C SER A 7 -17.19 3.15 -17.18
N TYR A 8 -16.74 4.34 -16.72
CA TYR A 8 -16.24 4.53 -15.35
C TYR A 8 -17.34 4.84 -14.33
N LEU A 9 -18.52 5.27 -14.77
CA LEU A 9 -19.64 5.61 -13.90
C LEU A 9 -20.03 4.47 -12.92
N PRO A 10 -20.11 3.18 -13.33
CA PRO A 10 -20.39 2.08 -12.41
C PRO A 10 -19.36 1.94 -11.30
N ILE A 11 -18.07 2.20 -11.59
CA ILE A 11 -16.99 2.13 -10.60
C ILE A 11 -17.18 3.20 -9.54
N VAL A 12 -17.48 4.43 -9.96
CA VAL A 12 -17.74 5.55 -9.04
C VAL A 12 -18.96 5.28 -8.18
N ILE A 13 -20.04 4.77 -8.77
CA ILE A 13 -21.25 4.39 -8.02
C ILE A 13 -20.92 3.30 -7.00
N PHE A 14 -20.16 2.27 -7.40
CA PHE A 14 -19.75 1.19 -6.50
C PHE A 14 -18.95 1.70 -5.31
N VAL A 15 -17.94 2.54 -5.55
CA VAL A 15 -17.14 3.16 -4.48
C VAL A 15 -18.02 4.02 -3.57
N GLY A 16 -18.95 4.79 -4.14
CA GLY A 16 -19.89 5.60 -3.37
C GLY A 16 -20.81 4.79 -2.47
N VAL A 17 -21.37 3.69 -2.99
CA VAL A 17 -22.23 2.78 -2.21
C VAL A 17 -21.44 2.05 -1.14
N ALA A 18 -20.24 1.56 -1.45
CA ALA A 18 -19.35 0.90 -0.50
C ALA A 18 -18.98 1.85 0.65
N LEU A 19 -18.64 3.10 0.34
CA LEU A 19 -18.33 4.12 1.34
C LEU A 19 -19.55 4.47 2.19
N LEU A 20 -20.73 4.63 1.57
CA LEU A 20 -21.97 4.90 2.28
C LEU A 20 -22.30 3.79 3.28
N ILE A 21 -22.20 2.53 2.85
CA ILE A 21 -22.43 1.37 3.72
C ILE A 21 -21.38 1.34 4.83
N GLY A 22 -20.10 1.50 4.51
CA GLY A 22 -19.00 1.50 5.49
C GLY A 22 -19.18 2.58 6.56
N VAL A 23 -19.52 3.81 6.16
CA VAL A 23 -19.81 4.92 7.07
C VAL A 23 -21.08 4.66 7.87
N ALA A 24 -22.15 4.15 7.26
CA ALA A 24 -23.38 3.83 7.97
C ALA A 24 -23.15 2.78 9.06
N LEU A 25 -22.38 1.72 8.77
CA LEU A 25 -22.02 0.68 9.74
C LEU A 25 -21.09 1.20 10.83
N LEU A 26 -20.15 2.10 10.50
CA LEU A 26 -19.29 2.73 11.50
C LEU A 26 -20.07 3.72 12.39
N ALA A 27 -21.05 4.42 11.84
CA ALA A 27 -21.88 5.40 12.55
C ALA A 27 -23.01 4.75 13.38
N ALA A 28 -23.55 3.61 12.96
CA ALA A 28 -24.69 2.97 13.61
C ALA A 28 -24.49 2.69 15.12
N PRO A 29 -23.33 2.18 15.59
CA PRO A 29 -23.08 1.99 17.03
C PRO A 29 -23.14 3.30 17.82
N PHE A 30 -22.77 4.44 17.24
CA PHE A 30 -22.86 5.72 17.94
C PHE A 30 -24.30 6.17 18.19
N LEU A 31 -25.28 5.67 17.43
CA LEU A 31 -26.70 5.99 17.58
C LEU A 31 -27.45 4.93 18.40
N VAL A 32 -27.15 3.65 18.21
CA VAL A 32 -27.95 2.54 18.73
C VAL A 32 -27.30 1.84 19.93
N ALA A 33 -25.97 1.86 20.06
CA ALA A 33 -25.32 1.09 21.12
C ALA A 33 -25.48 1.75 22.50
N PHE A 34 -25.65 0.91 23.53
CA PHE A 34 -25.62 1.35 24.91
C PHE A 34 -24.21 1.88 25.26
N LYS A 35 -24.15 3.10 25.78
CA LYS A 35 -22.89 3.77 26.15
C LYS A 35 -22.77 3.85 27.67
N ALA A 36 -21.74 3.22 28.21
CA ALA A 36 -21.33 3.34 29.61
C ALA A 36 -19.80 3.52 29.70
N PRO A 37 -19.30 4.70 29.28
CA PRO A 37 -17.87 5.01 29.37
C PRO A 37 -17.45 5.13 30.84
N THR A 38 -16.31 4.56 31.16
CA THR A 38 -15.61 4.70 32.45
C THR A 38 -14.16 4.99 32.15
N ASP A 39 -13.45 5.66 33.04
CA ASP A 39 -12.04 6.04 32.81
C ASP A 39 -11.18 4.81 32.45
N GLU A 40 -11.41 3.67 33.13
CA GLU A 40 -10.72 2.40 32.84
C GLU A 40 -11.10 1.74 31.51
N LYS A 41 -12.25 2.06 30.90
CA LYS A 41 -12.62 1.54 29.56
C LYS A 41 -12.03 2.40 28.44
N LEU A 42 -11.63 3.62 28.77
CA LEU A 42 -11.08 4.60 27.83
C LEU A 42 -9.55 4.71 27.96
N SER A 43 -8.96 4.07 28.97
CA SER A 43 -7.50 3.98 29.13
C SER A 43 -6.89 3.06 28.07
N ALA A 44 -5.62 3.31 27.74
CA ALA A 44 -4.88 2.48 26.80
C ALA A 44 -4.71 1.06 27.38
N TYR A 45 -4.79 0.05 26.51
CA TYR A 45 -4.61 -1.33 26.92
C TYR A 45 -3.13 -1.63 27.19
N GLU A 46 -2.77 -1.81 28.46
CA GLU A 46 -1.43 -2.21 28.89
C GLU A 46 -1.51 -3.36 29.92
N CYS A 47 -2.26 -4.42 29.59
CA CYS A 47 -2.43 -5.62 30.44
C CYS A 47 -2.88 -5.33 31.89
N GLY A 48 -3.66 -4.26 32.12
CA GLY A 48 -4.15 -3.85 33.45
C GLY A 48 -3.25 -2.89 34.21
N PHE A 49 -2.16 -2.42 33.59
CA PHE A 49 -1.32 -1.35 34.10
C PHE A 49 -1.65 -0.02 33.41
N ASN A 50 -1.18 1.08 34.01
CA ASN A 50 -1.16 2.36 33.31
C ASN A 50 -0.14 2.29 32.18
N ALA A 51 -0.45 2.91 31.05
CA ALA A 51 0.47 3.01 29.92
C ALA A 51 1.83 3.53 30.41
N PHE A 52 2.86 2.73 30.20
CA PHE A 52 4.22 3.09 30.51
C PHE A 52 4.80 3.88 29.32
N ASP A 53 5.70 4.82 29.64
CA ASP A 53 6.57 5.51 28.66
C ASP A 53 5.91 6.51 27.69
N ASP A 54 6.77 7.31 27.04
CA ASP A 54 6.38 8.22 25.96
C ASP A 54 6.21 7.46 24.64
N SER A 55 5.03 7.54 24.04
CA SER A 55 4.69 6.98 22.72
C SER A 55 5.57 7.46 21.54
N ARG A 56 6.45 8.44 21.77
CA ARG A 56 7.35 9.05 20.76
C ARG A 56 8.69 8.32 20.61
N MET A 57 8.67 7.01 20.70
CA MET A 57 9.86 6.20 20.41
C MET A 57 10.23 6.24 18.93
N ARG A 58 11.54 6.13 18.64
CA ARG A 58 12.02 6.02 17.27
C ARG A 58 11.64 4.64 16.74
N PHE A 59 10.88 4.63 15.64
CA PHE A 59 10.60 3.41 14.90
C PHE A 59 11.87 2.91 14.20
N ASP A 60 11.94 1.60 13.97
CA ASP A 60 13.07 0.98 13.30
C ASP A 60 13.19 1.51 11.84
N VAL A 61 14.42 1.80 11.42
CA VAL A 61 14.73 2.27 10.05
C VAL A 61 14.40 1.20 9.00
N ARG A 62 14.28 -0.08 9.39
CA ARG A 62 13.87 -1.19 8.51
C ARG A 62 12.59 -0.90 7.75
N PHE A 63 11.57 -0.29 8.38
CA PHE A 63 10.33 0.09 7.69
C PHE A 63 10.56 1.08 6.54
N TYR A 64 11.50 2.00 6.73
CA TYR A 64 11.87 2.98 5.71
C TYR A 64 12.62 2.33 4.55
N LEU A 65 13.56 1.41 4.83
CA LEU A 65 14.29 0.67 3.79
C LEU A 65 13.33 -0.14 2.91
N VAL A 66 12.40 -0.89 3.51
CA VAL A 66 11.39 -1.66 2.78
C VAL A 66 10.47 -0.75 1.97
N SER A 67 10.08 0.41 2.51
CA SER A 67 9.20 1.36 1.81
C SER A 67 9.86 1.97 0.56
N ILE A 68 11.13 2.36 0.64
CA ILE A 68 11.85 2.88 -0.53
C ILE A 68 12.02 1.80 -1.59
N LEU A 69 12.37 0.58 -1.17
CA LEU A 69 12.51 -0.53 -2.10
C LEU A 69 11.18 -0.84 -2.81
N PHE A 70 10.07 -0.83 -2.07
CA PHE A 70 8.74 -0.98 -2.64
C PHE A 70 8.43 0.10 -3.69
N ILE A 71 8.78 1.37 -3.43
CA ILE A 71 8.56 2.46 -4.39
C ILE A 71 9.34 2.21 -5.70
N ILE A 72 10.59 1.74 -5.60
CA ILE A 72 11.41 1.45 -6.78
C ILE A 72 10.80 0.30 -7.59
N PHE A 73 10.36 -0.78 -6.93
CA PHE A 73 9.69 -1.90 -7.61
C PHE A 73 8.32 -1.54 -8.18
N ASP A 74 7.55 -0.69 -7.52
CA ASP A 74 6.28 -0.21 -8.05
C ASP A 74 6.49 0.60 -9.34
N LEU A 75 7.53 1.44 -9.37
CA LEU A 75 7.94 2.14 -10.59
C LEU A 75 8.40 1.18 -11.70
N GLU A 76 9.13 0.12 -11.37
CA GLU A 76 9.51 -0.94 -12.34
C GLU A 76 8.26 -1.53 -13.01
N VAL A 77 7.28 -1.92 -12.21
CA VAL A 77 6.02 -2.49 -12.69
C VAL A 77 5.25 -1.48 -13.55
N ALA A 78 5.24 -0.20 -13.17
CA ALA A 78 4.64 0.86 -13.96
C ALA A 78 5.26 1.00 -15.36
N PHE A 79 6.56 0.73 -15.53
CA PHE A 79 7.21 0.67 -16.85
C PHE A 79 6.97 -0.66 -17.58
N LEU A 80 6.82 -1.76 -16.84
CA LEU A 80 6.56 -3.07 -17.42
C LEU A 80 5.18 -3.15 -18.08
N PHE A 81 4.17 -2.51 -17.52
CA PHE A 81 2.79 -2.56 -18.02
C PHE A 81 2.63 -2.06 -19.47
N PRO A 82 3.07 -0.83 -19.83
CA PRO A 82 2.98 -0.36 -21.22
C PRO A 82 3.76 -1.23 -22.20
N TRP A 83 4.95 -1.70 -21.80
CA TRP A 83 5.77 -2.60 -22.61
C TRP A 83 5.07 -3.94 -22.85
N ALA A 84 4.48 -4.54 -21.82
CA ALA A 84 3.74 -5.79 -21.93
C ALA A 84 2.48 -5.62 -22.80
N ALA A 85 1.77 -4.50 -22.64
CA ALA A 85 0.56 -4.20 -23.40
C ALA A 85 0.83 -3.99 -24.91
N THR A 86 2.03 -3.53 -25.28
CA THR A 86 2.41 -3.21 -26.67
C THR A 86 3.45 -4.16 -27.25
N PHE A 87 3.77 -5.26 -26.55
CA PHE A 87 4.90 -6.14 -26.85
C PHE A 87 4.97 -6.60 -28.31
N GLY A 88 3.82 -6.91 -28.93
CA GLY A 88 3.74 -7.37 -30.31
C GLY A 88 4.21 -6.35 -31.35
N ASP A 89 4.14 -5.05 -31.04
CA ASP A 89 4.45 -3.96 -31.97
C ASP A 89 5.88 -3.42 -31.81
N LEU A 90 6.55 -3.76 -30.70
CA LEU A 90 7.86 -3.21 -30.32
C LEU A 90 9.05 -3.89 -31.00
N GLY A 91 8.86 -5.10 -31.51
CA GLY A 91 9.90 -5.91 -32.14
C GLY A 91 11.08 -6.25 -31.21
N TRP A 92 12.19 -6.70 -31.80
CA TRP A 92 13.35 -7.20 -31.04
C TRP A 92 14.03 -6.11 -30.21
N ALA A 93 14.02 -4.87 -30.69
CA ALA A 93 14.63 -3.73 -29.99
C ALA A 93 13.93 -3.45 -28.66
N GLY A 94 12.58 -3.43 -28.65
CA GLY A 94 11.81 -3.21 -27.43
C GLY A 94 11.88 -4.39 -26.46
N PHE A 95 12.02 -5.63 -26.95
CA PHE A 95 12.30 -6.77 -26.09
C PHE A 95 13.64 -6.58 -25.36
N TRP A 96 14.73 -6.32 -26.09
CA TRP A 96 16.05 -6.19 -25.48
C TRP A 96 16.20 -4.96 -24.60
N SER A 97 15.54 -3.84 -24.91
CA SER A 97 15.56 -2.67 -24.02
C SER A 97 14.95 -2.99 -22.66
N MET A 98 13.85 -3.76 -22.61
CA MET A 98 13.25 -4.18 -21.34
C MET A 98 14.11 -5.22 -20.63
N MET A 99 14.72 -6.17 -21.35
CA MET A 99 15.63 -7.13 -20.73
C MET A 99 16.83 -6.45 -20.06
N VAL A 100 17.39 -5.40 -20.68
CA VAL A 100 18.46 -4.59 -20.07
C VAL A 100 17.94 -3.82 -18.86
N PHE A 101 16.76 -3.19 -18.96
CA PHE A 101 16.14 -2.47 -17.84
C PHE A 101 15.92 -3.38 -16.62
N LEU A 102 15.27 -4.53 -16.80
CA LEU A 102 15.07 -5.54 -15.75
C LEU A 102 16.39 -6.07 -15.21
N GLY A 103 17.39 -6.28 -16.09
CA GLY A 103 18.72 -6.71 -15.69
C GLY A 103 19.40 -5.73 -14.72
N VAL A 104 19.36 -4.42 -15.02
CA VAL A 104 19.93 -3.38 -14.16
C VAL A 104 19.26 -3.34 -12.79
N LEU A 105 17.92 -3.40 -12.75
CA LEU A 105 17.17 -3.38 -11.49
C LEU A 105 17.35 -4.66 -10.68
N THR A 106 17.39 -5.81 -11.34
CA THR A 106 17.69 -7.10 -10.69
C THR A 106 19.07 -7.08 -10.02
N VAL A 107 20.07 -6.47 -10.66
CA VAL A 107 21.41 -6.29 -10.04
C VAL A 107 21.33 -5.40 -8.81
N GLY A 108 20.59 -4.29 -8.86
CA GLY A 108 20.34 -3.42 -7.71
C GLY A 108 19.69 -4.17 -6.55
N PHE A 109 18.65 -4.95 -6.84
CA PHE A 109 17.97 -5.79 -5.86
C PHE A 109 18.89 -6.84 -5.23
N ILE A 110 19.69 -7.55 -6.04
CA ILE A 110 20.67 -8.52 -5.53
C ILE A 110 21.68 -7.86 -4.61
N TYR A 111 22.13 -6.63 -4.93
CA TYR A 111 23.04 -5.87 -4.07
C TYR A 111 22.41 -5.55 -2.72
N GLU A 112 21.17 -5.05 -2.71
CA GLU A 112 20.45 -4.71 -1.48
C GLU A 112 20.15 -5.92 -0.61
N TRP A 113 19.75 -7.04 -1.23
CA TRP A 113 19.59 -8.32 -0.55
C TRP A 113 20.88 -8.72 0.14
N LYS A 114 22.00 -8.75 -0.59
CA LYS A 114 23.31 -9.12 -0.03
C LYS A 114 23.78 -8.18 1.08
N LYS A 115 23.29 -6.95 1.11
CA LYS A 115 23.60 -5.96 2.15
C LYS A 115 22.71 -6.09 3.39
N GLY A 116 21.77 -7.04 3.40
CA GLY A 116 20.87 -7.27 4.52
C GLY A 116 19.77 -6.22 4.66
N ALA A 117 19.49 -5.42 3.62
CA ALA A 117 18.44 -4.39 3.68
C ALA A 117 17.02 -4.97 3.82
N LEU A 118 16.89 -6.28 3.56
CA LEU A 118 15.66 -7.07 3.65
C LEU A 118 15.62 -8.02 4.86
N GLU A 119 16.68 -8.06 5.67
CA GLU A 119 16.74 -8.96 6.82
C GLU A 119 15.90 -8.40 7.98
N TRP A 120 15.10 -9.28 8.59
CA TRP A 120 14.14 -8.92 9.65
C TRP A 120 14.55 -9.42 11.04
N ASP A 121 15.71 -10.07 11.15
CA ASP A 121 16.21 -10.62 12.42
C ASP A 121 17.03 -9.63 13.25
#